data_AF-A0A135UK58-F1
#
_entry.id   AF-A0A135UK58-F1
#
_cell.length_a   1.000
_cell.length_b   1.000
_cell.length_c   1.000
_cell.angle_alpha   90.00
_cell.angle_beta   90.00
_cell.angle_gamma   90.00
#
_symmetry.space_group_name_H-M   'P 1'
#
loop_
_entity.id
_entity.type
_entity.pdbx_description
1 polymer ?
#
loop_
_entity_poly.entity_id
_entity_poly.type
_entity_poly.pdbx_seq_one_letter_code
_entity_poly.pdbx_strand_id
1 'polypeptide(L)'
;MAIGVAILGFILFCAWRLYSAIQLKKRIPAGAKPLPGPKGLPFIGRVHDVPAEAAWMKFHEWGKQYGPIYGQEMFGSYHVWISSEQVAHDLLGRRNVIYSDRPMIPNLPDNRTSGDYLALLGRTETWKRQRKLCHHLMNQSDKQELHAYPSRERDRFLWLLYQKPAEYREYIEQFTSRTVSRLSWGTAHPARVLRKTTFGLLETISPAGALPNVISFLMHVPAALSPWKKKEAERHDIESKQFTSNVNFVQDQVEKGTAAPSFISTFINEGLGNEKGKWGDLAEAQNVVGLMAIAGALTIGSPIQSFLLAMLHYPEWQARLQQEIDENCEGRCPQWSDREKLPLLRAVVKEVIRWRPPVPTGIPHAVEKDDVYDGYFIPAGATIHALEWGITRDESVYPDAETFNPGRWVQPEYPTYKEPLSRFPNLDGFSQFGFGRRTCQGVPIVDQDLFLSMGGMAWAFNIRKKFNADGTEVPVHWNDYTPLLIAKPAFFDFDVTVRTPEKADLMKAMFDAAKEEEENEELMMKMGMPDIDTREKKRAAMSVKPPSVMLNLRQRKEDGEREKQYREHERDIPGCPGRWATESDVDSGNEKGYVDGEDSASCSGRSSPTMLS
;
A
#
# COMPACT_ATOMS: atom_id res chain seq x y z
N MET A 1 24.22 40.42 -18.17
CA MET A 1 22.77 40.54 -17.87
C MET A 1 22.18 39.31 -17.18
N ALA A 2 22.36 38.08 -17.70
CA ALA A 2 21.78 36.87 -17.09
C ALA A 2 22.15 36.63 -15.60
N ILE A 3 23.40 36.85 -15.22
CA ILE A 3 23.86 36.72 -13.82
C ILE A 3 23.20 37.76 -12.91
N GLY A 4 23.06 39.00 -13.37
CA GLY A 4 22.39 40.07 -12.59
C GLY A 4 20.89 39.82 -12.39
N VAL A 5 20.20 39.29 -13.40
CA VAL A 5 18.79 38.88 -13.31
C VAL A 5 18.62 37.71 -12.34
N ALA A 6 19.52 36.72 -12.37
CA ALA A 6 19.50 35.60 -11.45
C ALA A 6 19.74 36.03 -9.99
N ILE A 7 20.71 36.94 -9.75
CA ILE A 7 20.99 37.49 -8.42
C ILE A 7 19.80 38.29 -7.89
N LEU A 8 19.22 39.17 -8.71
CA LEU A 8 18.03 39.94 -8.31
C LEU A 8 16.84 39.02 -8.01
N GLY A 9 16.61 38.01 -8.84
CA GLY A 9 15.58 36.99 -8.60
C GLY A 9 15.78 36.24 -7.28
N PHE A 10 17.02 35.87 -6.96
CA PHE A 10 17.37 35.23 -5.69
C PHE A 10 17.14 36.15 -4.48
N ILE A 11 17.51 37.44 -4.58
CA ILE A 11 17.28 38.43 -3.53
C ILE A 11 15.78 38.65 -3.30
N LEU A 12 15.00 38.84 -4.36
CA LEU A 12 13.55 39.02 -4.27
C LEU A 12 12.86 37.79 -3.68
N PHE A 13 13.31 36.58 -4.04
CA PHE A 13 12.83 35.34 -3.45
C PHE A 13 13.17 35.25 -1.95
N CYS A 14 14.40 35.57 -1.55
CA CYS A 14 14.82 35.59 -0.15
C CYS A 14 13.99 36.61 0.66
N ALA A 15 13.77 37.80 0.11
CA ALA A 15 12.96 38.84 0.75
C ALA A 15 11.49 38.41 0.90
N TRP A 16 10.90 37.83 -0.14
CA TRP A 16 9.54 37.27 -0.09
C TRP A 16 9.42 36.17 0.97
N ARG A 17 10.39 35.26 1.07
CA ARG A 17 10.38 34.19 2.09
C ARG A 17 10.58 34.71 3.51
N LEU A 18 11.49 35.66 3.73
CA LEU A 18 11.66 36.31 5.03
C LEU A 18 10.36 37.00 5.45
N TYR A 19 9.71 37.70 4.51
CA TYR A 19 8.38 38.26 4.71
C TYR A 19 7.35 37.18 5.06
N SER A 20 7.27 36.08 4.32
CA SER A 20 6.37 34.95 4.62
C SER A 20 6.62 34.35 6.01
N ALA A 21 7.88 34.18 6.42
CA ALA A 21 8.23 33.67 7.75
C ALA A 21 7.82 34.64 8.87
N ILE A 22 8.00 35.95 8.66
CA ILE A 22 7.54 36.99 9.59
C ILE A 22 6.00 36.98 9.66
N GLN A 23 5.32 36.87 8.53
CA GLN A 23 3.85 36.81 8.50
C GLN A 23 3.33 35.55 9.18
N LEU A 24 3.99 34.40 9.00
CA LEU A 24 3.62 33.17 9.69
C LEU A 24 3.73 33.33 11.22
N LYS A 25 4.82 33.93 11.72
CA LYS A 25 4.96 34.23 13.15
C LYS A 25 3.88 35.19 13.65
N LYS A 26 3.48 36.19 12.84
CA LYS A 26 2.39 37.11 13.18
C LYS A 26 1.02 36.44 13.21
N ARG A 27 0.84 35.32 12.50
CA ARG A 27 -0.42 34.55 12.49
C ARG A 27 -0.61 33.68 13.73
N ILE A 28 0.45 33.41 14.51
CA ILE A 28 0.35 32.57 15.72
C ILE A 28 -0.52 33.32 16.76
N PRO A 29 -1.68 32.76 17.15
CA PRO A 29 -2.53 33.40 18.15
C PRO A 29 -1.84 33.54 19.51
N ALA A 30 -2.24 34.54 20.29
CA ALA A 30 -1.73 34.71 21.65
C ALA A 30 -2.00 33.44 22.49
N GLY A 31 -0.96 32.93 23.16
CA GLY A 31 -1.02 31.70 23.95
C GLY A 31 -0.70 30.41 23.17
N ALA A 32 -0.70 30.43 21.83
CA ALA A 32 -0.27 29.31 21.01
C ALA A 32 1.25 29.35 20.72
N LYS A 33 1.81 28.18 20.41
CA LYS A 33 3.23 28.00 20.07
C LYS A 33 3.36 27.41 18.65
N PRO A 34 4.47 27.65 17.93
CA PRO A 34 4.76 26.88 16.73
C PRO A 34 4.93 25.39 17.09
N LEU A 35 4.60 24.50 16.16
CA LEU A 35 4.90 23.08 16.30
C LEU A 35 6.41 22.85 16.54
N PRO A 36 6.78 21.87 17.39
CA PRO A 36 8.18 21.45 17.50
C PRO A 36 8.63 20.81 16.19
N GLY A 37 9.94 20.61 16.02
CA GLY A 37 10.44 19.88 14.86
C GLY A 37 11.88 20.17 14.50
N PRO A 38 12.41 19.43 13.50
CA PRO A 38 13.77 19.59 13.05
C PRO A 38 14.05 20.99 12.51
N LYS A 39 15.08 21.65 13.06
CA LYS A 39 15.63 22.87 12.46
C LYS A 39 16.38 22.51 11.19
N GLY A 40 16.08 23.23 10.11
CA GLY A 40 16.66 23.04 8.78
C GLY A 40 17.40 24.26 8.27
N LEU A 41 18.03 24.12 7.10
CA LEU A 41 18.64 25.24 6.40
C LEU A 41 17.56 26.23 5.93
N PRO A 42 17.83 27.54 5.88
CA PRO A 42 16.91 28.50 5.28
C PRO A 42 16.48 28.04 3.88
N PHE A 43 15.18 28.13 3.58
CA PHE A 43 14.55 27.83 2.27
C PHE A 43 14.50 26.35 1.86
N ILE A 44 15.47 25.54 2.29
CA ILE A 44 15.53 24.10 1.98
C ILE A 44 14.83 23.29 3.08
N GLY A 45 14.96 23.72 4.33
CA GLY A 45 14.55 22.93 5.49
C GLY A 45 15.55 21.80 5.80
N ARG A 46 15.09 20.75 6.47
CA ARG A 46 15.94 19.63 6.89
C ARG A 46 15.81 18.42 5.96
N VAL A 47 15.87 18.67 4.66
CA VAL A 47 15.68 17.63 3.63
C VAL A 47 16.93 16.75 3.46
N HIS A 48 18.13 17.28 3.75
CA HIS A 48 19.41 16.57 3.63
C HIS A 48 19.55 15.37 4.58
N ASP A 49 18.77 15.33 5.66
CA ASP A 49 18.73 14.21 6.61
C ASP A 49 17.67 13.15 6.25
N VAL A 50 16.83 13.42 5.25
CA VAL A 50 15.78 12.49 4.82
C VAL A 50 16.39 11.56 3.76
N PRO A 51 16.49 10.25 4.03
CA PRO A 51 17.02 9.32 3.05
C PRO A 51 16.10 9.22 1.83
N ALA A 52 16.69 8.96 0.66
CA ALA A 52 15.92 8.74 -0.58
C ALA A 52 15.06 7.48 -0.53
N GLU A 53 15.48 6.50 0.28
CA GLU A 53 14.79 5.24 0.52
C GLU A 53 14.28 5.19 1.96
N ALA A 54 13.11 4.58 2.16
CA ALA A 54 12.50 4.39 3.48
C ALA A 54 12.41 5.67 4.34
N ALA A 55 12.12 6.82 3.72
CA ALA A 55 12.03 8.13 4.38
C ALA A 55 11.10 8.15 5.61
N TRP A 56 10.06 7.31 5.62
CA TRP A 56 9.15 7.14 6.76
C TRP A 56 9.84 6.76 8.06
N MET A 57 10.97 6.04 8.01
CA MET A 57 11.75 5.70 9.19
C MET A 57 12.35 6.95 9.83
N LYS A 58 12.87 7.88 9.02
CA LYS A 58 13.39 9.14 9.52
C LYS A 58 12.30 10.03 10.10
N PHE A 59 11.12 10.04 9.48
CA PHE A 59 9.97 10.75 10.04
C PHE A 59 9.51 10.15 11.37
N HIS A 60 9.59 8.83 11.52
CA HIS A 60 9.26 8.17 12.78
C HIS A 60 10.30 8.46 13.88
N GLU A 61 11.60 8.47 13.55
CA GLU A 61 12.67 8.89 14.45
C GLU A 61 12.41 10.32 14.99
N TRP A 62 12.03 11.25 14.11
CA TRP A 62 11.66 12.60 14.52
C TRP A 62 10.36 12.64 15.33
N GLY A 63 9.40 11.76 15.08
CA GLY A 63 8.23 11.59 15.93
C GLY A 63 8.60 11.21 17.37
N LYS A 64 9.58 10.30 17.55
CA LYS A 64 10.12 9.96 18.87
C LYS A 64 10.82 11.15 19.54
N GLN A 65 11.48 12.01 18.76
CA GLN A 65 12.23 13.16 19.29
C GLN A 65 11.36 14.38 19.62
N TYR A 66 10.40 14.71 18.76
CA TYR A 66 9.63 15.97 18.82
C TYR A 66 8.20 15.77 19.33
N GLY A 67 7.77 14.52 19.49
CA GLY A 67 6.46 14.16 20.02
C GLY A 67 5.46 13.73 18.95
N PRO A 68 4.20 13.45 19.36
CA PRO A 68 3.19 12.82 18.51
C PRO A 68 2.71 13.68 17.34
N ILE A 69 3.01 14.98 17.35
CA ILE A 69 2.79 15.92 16.26
C ILE A 69 3.96 16.90 16.16
N TYR A 70 4.53 17.04 14.97
CA TYR A 70 5.65 17.97 14.74
C TYR A 70 5.60 18.56 13.32
N GLY A 71 6.30 19.68 13.14
CA GLY A 71 6.37 20.42 11.88
C GLY A 71 7.77 20.37 11.24
N GLN A 72 7.82 20.41 9.92
CA GLN A 72 9.06 20.45 9.15
C GLN A 72 8.88 21.27 7.87
N GLU A 73 9.86 22.11 7.55
CA GLU A 73 9.94 22.75 6.24
C GLU A 73 10.68 21.84 5.24
N MET A 74 10.16 21.74 4.03
CA MET A 74 10.78 21.04 2.89
C MET A 74 10.64 21.90 1.64
N PHE A 75 11.74 22.43 1.09
CA PHE A 75 11.74 23.25 -0.14
C PHE A 75 10.62 24.31 -0.22
N GLY A 76 10.32 24.95 0.91
CA GLY A 76 9.34 26.01 1.00
C GLY A 76 7.90 25.60 1.35
N SER A 77 7.56 24.30 1.34
CA SER A 77 6.32 23.77 1.89
C SER A 77 6.47 23.42 3.38
N TYR A 78 5.40 23.63 4.15
CA TYR A 78 5.36 23.27 5.57
C TYR A 78 4.59 21.97 5.75
N HIS A 79 5.27 20.96 6.28
CA HIS A 79 4.76 19.61 6.51
C HIS A 79 4.50 19.39 7.99
N VAL A 80 3.37 18.78 8.32
CA VAL A 80 3.00 18.38 9.69
C VAL A 80 2.89 16.87 9.71
N TRP A 81 3.62 16.24 10.61
CA TRP A 81 3.67 14.79 10.76
C TRP A 81 2.97 14.38 12.05
N ILE A 82 2.10 13.39 11.97
CA ILE A 82 1.31 12.88 13.09
C ILE A 82 1.65 11.40 13.29
N SER A 83 2.20 11.05 14.45
CA SER A 83 2.58 9.66 14.79
C SER A 83 1.65 9.00 15.82
N SER A 84 0.62 9.70 16.28
CA SER A 84 -0.39 9.17 17.23
C SER A 84 -1.74 9.02 16.55
N GLU A 85 -2.37 7.85 16.73
CA GLU A 85 -3.71 7.60 16.20
C GLU A 85 -4.75 8.58 16.76
N GLN A 86 -4.67 8.90 18.06
CA GLN A 86 -5.58 9.82 18.71
C GLN A 86 -5.50 11.23 18.10
N VAL A 87 -4.29 11.74 17.86
CA VAL A 87 -4.08 13.04 17.21
C VAL A 87 -4.60 13.02 15.77
N ALA A 88 -4.34 11.94 15.02
CA ALA A 88 -4.84 11.79 13.66
C ALA A 88 -6.37 11.76 13.65
N HIS A 89 -7.00 11.04 14.57
CA HIS A 89 -8.45 10.99 14.72
C HIS A 89 -9.05 12.35 15.10
N ASP A 90 -8.42 13.12 16.00
CA ASP A 90 -8.91 14.45 16.38
C ASP A 90 -8.86 15.44 15.20
N LEU A 91 -7.76 15.45 14.45
CA LEU A 91 -7.57 16.40 13.34
C LEU A 91 -8.27 15.94 12.06
N LEU A 92 -7.93 14.75 11.56
CA LEU A 92 -8.41 14.25 10.27
C LEU A 92 -9.83 13.65 10.38
N GLY A 93 -10.19 13.11 11.54
CA GLY A 93 -11.51 12.55 11.84
C GLY A 93 -12.50 13.60 12.31
N ARG A 94 -12.31 14.16 13.51
CA ARG A 94 -13.27 15.08 14.15
C ARG A 94 -13.27 16.47 13.51
N ARG A 95 -12.09 17.02 13.20
CA ARG A 95 -11.95 18.34 12.52
C ARG A 95 -11.88 18.22 11.00
N ASN A 96 -12.48 17.17 10.42
CA ASN A 96 -12.40 16.86 8.98
C ASN A 96 -12.79 18.02 8.04
N VAL A 97 -13.58 19.00 8.47
CA VAL A 97 -13.93 20.18 7.65
C VAL A 97 -12.70 21.05 7.32
N ILE A 98 -11.67 21.02 8.17
CA ILE A 98 -10.42 21.79 8.02
C ILE A 98 -9.33 20.93 7.35
N TYR A 99 -9.32 19.62 7.64
CA TYR A 99 -8.23 18.72 7.32
C TYR A 99 -8.56 17.70 6.23
N SER A 100 -9.59 17.92 5.41
CA SER A 100 -9.96 16.99 4.34
C SER A 100 -9.53 17.45 2.95
N ASP A 101 -8.79 18.53 2.76
CA ASP A 101 -8.36 18.90 1.40
C ASP A 101 -7.10 18.12 0.96
N ARG A 102 -6.71 18.22 -0.31
CA ARG A 102 -5.51 17.62 -0.87
C ARG A 102 -4.51 18.69 -1.33
N PRO A 103 -3.20 18.50 -1.08
CA PRO A 103 -2.20 19.41 -1.60
C PRO A 103 -2.09 19.30 -3.12
N MET A 104 -1.50 20.33 -3.74
CA MET A 104 -1.11 20.25 -5.14
C MET A 104 0.07 19.27 -5.27
N ILE A 105 0.00 18.36 -6.24
CA ILE A 105 1.12 17.48 -6.59
C ILE A 105 1.86 18.15 -7.76
N PRO A 106 3.10 18.64 -7.55
CA PRO A 106 3.79 19.48 -8.53
C PRO A 106 3.95 18.87 -9.94
N ASN A 107 4.05 17.54 -10.03
CA ASN A 107 4.22 16.85 -11.30
C ASN A 107 2.90 16.58 -12.06
N LEU A 108 1.74 16.77 -11.43
CA LEU A 108 0.45 16.62 -12.09
C LEU A 108 -0.04 17.94 -12.69
N PRO A 109 -0.77 17.91 -13.82
CA PRO A 109 -1.28 19.14 -14.46
C PRO A 109 -2.32 19.83 -13.57
N ASP A 110 -3.29 19.07 -13.06
CA ASP A 110 -4.27 19.51 -12.06
C ASP A 110 -4.83 18.30 -11.33
N ASN A 111 -4.32 18.02 -10.12
CA ASN A 111 -4.91 16.98 -9.27
C ASN A 111 -6.07 17.49 -8.42
N ARG A 112 -6.28 18.81 -8.32
CA ARG A 112 -7.20 19.38 -7.32
C ARG A 112 -8.60 19.62 -7.85
N THR A 113 -8.75 19.96 -9.13
CA THR A 113 -10.04 20.35 -9.70
C THR A 113 -10.49 19.59 -10.93
N SER A 114 -9.58 18.91 -11.67
CA SER A 114 -9.92 18.28 -12.95
C SER A 114 -11.01 17.21 -12.87
N GLY A 115 -11.07 16.48 -11.75
CA GLY A 115 -11.93 15.31 -11.58
C GLY A 115 -11.31 14.00 -12.07
N ASP A 116 -10.04 14.00 -12.48
CA ASP A 116 -9.40 12.79 -13.02
C ASP A 116 -8.77 11.92 -11.93
N TYR A 117 -8.46 12.48 -10.76
CA TYR A 117 -7.65 11.82 -9.72
C TYR A 117 -8.39 11.66 -8.40
N LEU A 118 -9.48 10.88 -8.34
CA LEU A 118 -10.39 10.76 -7.18
C LEU A 118 -9.70 10.74 -5.79
N ALA A 119 -8.64 9.94 -5.62
CA ALA A 119 -7.92 9.83 -4.34
C ALA A 119 -7.11 11.09 -3.96
N LEU A 120 -6.67 11.84 -4.96
CA LEU A 120 -5.81 13.02 -4.88
C LEU A 120 -6.59 14.34 -5.09
N LEU A 121 -7.90 14.24 -5.35
CA LEU A 121 -8.79 15.36 -5.63
C LEU A 121 -9.02 16.24 -4.40
N GLY A 122 -8.94 17.55 -4.63
CA GLY A 122 -9.23 18.57 -3.62
C GLY A 122 -10.67 18.49 -3.13
N ARG A 123 -10.98 19.14 -2.02
CA ARG A 123 -12.34 19.14 -1.42
C ARG A 123 -13.30 20.04 -2.22
N THR A 124 -13.71 19.55 -3.38
CA THR A 124 -14.64 20.23 -4.32
C THR A 124 -16.01 19.55 -4.35
N GLU A 125 -17.00 20.17 -5.01
CA GLU A 125 -18.29 19.51 -5.28
C GLU A 125 -18.14 18.29 -6.20
N THR A 126 -17.23 18.34 -7.18
CA THR A 126 -16.85 17.18 -7.99
C THR A 126 -16.35 16.04 -7.11
N TRP A 127 -15.44 16.31 -6.18
CA TRP A 127 -14.96 15.28 -5.26
C TRP A 127 -16.07 14.68 -4.40
N LYS A 128 -16.97 15.49 -3.84
CA LYS A 128 -18.10 14.99 -3.05
C LYS A 128 -18.98 14.06 -3.87
N ARG A 129 -19.28 14.45 -5.12
CA ARG A 129 -20.09 13.66 -6.05
C ARG A 129 -19.40 12.35 -6.43
N GLN A 130 -18.13 12.39 -6.83
CA GLN A 130 -17.36 11.20 -7.16
C GLN A 130 -17.19 10.23 -5.99
N ARG A 131 -16.94 10.74 -4.77
CA ARG A 131 -16.90 9.91 -3.55
C ARG A 131 -18.23 9.22 -3.29
N LYS A 132 -19.33 9.96 -3.46
CA LYS A 132 -20.68 9.42 -3.28
C LYS A 132 -20.96 8.30 -4.29
N LEU A 133 -20.57 8.50 -5.56
CA LEU A 133 -20.66 7.46 -6.58
C LEU A 133 -19.81 6.24 -6.23
N CYS A 134 -18.54 6.43 -5.89
CA CYS A 134 -17.62 5.36 -5.48
C CYS A 134 -18.20 4.51 -4.33
N HIS A 135 -18.70 5.17 -3.27
CA HIS A 135 -19.33 4.50 -2.14
C HIS A 135 -20.58 3.71 -2.55
N HIS A 136 -21.43 4.28 -3.42
CA HIS A 136 -22.62 3.58 -3.91
C HIS A 136 -22.25 2.33 -4.71
N LEU A 137 -21.36 2.46 -5.69
CA LEU A 137 -20.91 1.35 -6.54
C LEU A 137 -20.27 0.24 -5.71
N MET A 138 -19.39 0.59 -4.77
CA MET A 138 -18.78 -0.37 -3.87
C MET A 138 -19.82 -1.11 -3.03
N ASN A 139 -20.76 -0.38 -2.42
CA ASN A 139 -21.79 -1.00 -1.58
C ASN A 139 -22.72 -1.94 -2.37
N GLN A 140 -22.96 -1.69 -3.67
CA GLN A 140 -23.74 -2.62 -4.49
C GLN A 140 -22.95 -3.90 -4.76
N SER A 141 -21.66 -3.80 -5.12
CA SER A 141 -20.83 -4.99 -5.33
C SER A 141 -20.58 -5.78 -4.05
N ASP A 142 -20.38 -5.11 -2.91
CA ASP A 142 -20.17 -5.75 -1.61
C ASP A 142 -21.38 -6.59 -1.17
N LYS A 143 -22.61 -6.07 -1.37
CA LYS A 143 -23.85 -6.84 -1.13
C LYS A 143 -23.96 -8.11 -1.99
N GLN A 144 -23.23 -8.15 -3.10
CA GLN A 144 -23.16 -9.30 -4.01
C GLN A 144 -21.87 -10.10 -3.80
N GLU A 145 -21.20 -9.92 -2.65
CA GLU A 145 -19.94 -10.56 -2.27
C GLU A 145 -18.86 -10.46 -3.36
N LEU A 146 -18.77 -9.29 -4.00
CA LEU A 146 -17.85 -8.97 -5.09
C LEU A 146 -17.94 -9.95 -6.27
N HIS A 147 -19.12 -10.52 -6.48
CA HIS A 147 -19.44 -11.41 -7.60
C HIS A 147 -18.53 -12.65 -7.70
N ALA A 148 -17.95 -13.08 -6.56
CA ALA A 148 -16.96 -14.15 -6.48
C ALA A 148 -15.67 -13.94 -7.30
N TYR A 149 -15.45 -12.74 -7.86
CA TYR A 149 -14.24 -12.44 -8.64
C TYR A 149 -12.94 -12.62 -7.83
N PRO A 150 -12.85 -12.21 -6.55
CA PRO A 150 -11.70 -12.52 -5.72
C PRO A 150 -11.38 -14.03 -5.62
N SER A 151 -12.39 -14.87 -5.44
CA SER A 151 -12.20 -16.34 -5.36
C SER A 151 -11.68 -16.90 -6.68
N ARG A 152 -12.28 -16.49 -7.81
CA ARG A 152 -11.86 -16.92 -9.15
C ARG A 152 -10.41 -16.56 -9.44
N GLU A 153 -10.00 -15.33 -9.15
CA GLU A 153 -8.63 -14.91 -9.40
C GLU A 153 -7.64 -15.51 -8.39
N ARG A 154 -8.09 -15.83 -7.16
CA ARG A 154 -7.29 -16.56 -6.17
C ARG A 154 -6.99 -17.97 -6.67
N ASP A 155 -7.98 -18.68 -7.19
CA ASP A 155 -7.81 -20.03 -7.74
C ASP A 155 -6.75 -20.04 -8.84
N ARG A 156 -6.83 -19.03 -9.73
CA ARG A 156 -5.83 -18.83 -10.78
C ARG A 156 -4.43 -18.53 -10.24
N PHE A 157 -4.36 -17.64 -9.25
CA PHE A 157 -3.11 -17.23 -8.61
C PHE A 157 -2.38 -18.42 -7.95
N LEU A 158 -3.08 -19.27 -7.20
CA LEU A 158 -2.47 -20.41 -6.53
C LEU A 158 -1.86 -21.39 -7.53
N TRP A 159 -2.55 -21.70 -8.62
CA TRP A 159 -2.02 -22.58 -9.66
C TRP A 159 -0.77 -22.01 -10.32
N LEU A 160 -0.76 -20.73 -10.68
CA LEU A 160 0.43 -20.11 -11.27
C LEU A 160 1.60 -20.08 -10.29
N LEU A 161 1.34 -19.74 -9.03
CA LEU A 161 2.37 -19.71 -7.99
C LEU A 161 2.99 -21.11 -7.79
N TYR A 162 2.17 -22.16 -7.82
CA TYR A 162 2.64 -23.55 -7.79
C TYR A 162 3.54 -23.90 -8.98
N GLN A 163 3.18 -23.48 -10.20
CA GLN A 163 3.93 -23.79 -11.41
C GLN A 163 5.30 -23.11 -11.45
N LYS A 164 5.38 -21.84 -11.03
CA LYS A 164 6.62 -21.06 -11.11
C LYS A 164 6.75 -20.04 -9.96
N PRO A 165 7.10 -20.47 -8.74
CA PRO A 165 7.17 -19.60 -7.56
C PRO A 165 8.04 -18.35 -7.73
N ALA A 166 9.11 -18.44 -8.53
CA ALA A 166 10.02 -17.32 -8.80
C ALA A 166 9.34 -16.09 -9.46
N GLU A 167 8.17 -16.26 -10.08
CA GLU A 167 7.40 -15.17 -10.71
C GLU A 167 6.33 -14.58 -9.78
N TYR A 168 6.40 -14.84 -8.46
CA TYR A 168 5.36 -14.46 -7.49
C TYR A 168 4.87 -13.01 -7.62
N ARG A 169 5.77 -12.06 -7.89
CA ARG A 169 5.41 -10.63 -8.07
C ARG A 169 4.44 -10.41 -9.21
N GLU A 170 4.74 -11.01 -10.36
CA GLU A 170 3.90 -10.92 -11.55
C GLU A 170 2.54 -11.57 -11.28
N TYR A 171 2.50 -12.70 -10.56
CA TYR A 171 1.25 -13.40 -10.26
C TYR A 171 0.39 -12.68 -9.21
N ILE A 172 1.01 -12.07 -8.20
CA ILE A 172 0.31 -11.21 -7.23
C ILE A 172 -0.28 -9.99 -7.93
N GLU A 173 0.47 -9.37 -8.83
CA GLU A 173 -0.02 -8.21 -9.59
C GLU A 173 -1.10 -8.60 -10.60
N GLN A 174 -1.00 -9.78 -11.21
CA GLN A 174 -2.09 -10.33 -12.02
C GLN A 174 -3.35 -10.55 -11.17
N PHE A 175 -3.23 -11.17 -9.98
CA PHE A 175 -4.36 -11.38 -9.07
C PHE A 175 -5.10 -10.06 -8.79
N THR A 176 -4.40 -9.05 -8.27
CA THR A 176 -5.02 -7.78 -7.88
C THR A 176 -5.59 -7.01 -9.08
N SER A 177 -4.83 -6.92 -10.18
CA SER A 177 -5.25 -6.17 -11.36
C SER A 177 -6.40 -6.84 -12.12
N ARG A 178 -6.46 -8.17 -12.14
CA ARG A 178 -7.56 -8.92 -12.78
C ARG A 178 -8.83 -8.84 -11.94
N THR A 179 -8.75 -9.03 -10.62
CA THR A 179 -9.92 -8.88 -9.72
C THR A 179 -10.56 -7.51 -9.90
N VAL A 180 -9.78 -6.44 -9.79
CA VAL A 180 -10.33 -5.09 -9.91
C VAL A 180 -10.78 -4.73 -11.33
N SER A 181 -10.16 -5.32 -12.37
CA SER A 181 -10.65 -5.13 -13.75
C SER A 181 -12.03 -5.76 -13.95
N ARG A 182 -12.27 -6.95 -13.37
CA ARG A 182 -13.59 -7.58 -13.37
C ARG A 182 -14.61 -6.75 -12.61
N LEU A 183 -14.27 -6.28 -11.41
CA LEU A 183 -15.16 -5.40 -10.64
C LEU A 183 -15.47 -4.10 -11.40
N SER A 184 -14.51 -3.52 -12.10
CA SER A 184 -14.69 -2.27 -12.83
C SER A 184 -15.46 -2.41 -14.14
N TRP A 185 -15.17 -3.45 -14.93
CA TRP A 185 -15.62 -3.57 -16.33
C TRP A 185 -16.17 -4.95 -16.71
N GLY A 186 -16.31 -5.87 -15.75
CA GLY A 186 -16.88 -7.21 -15.98
C GLY A 186 -15.92 -8.17 -16.68
N THR A 187 -14.65 -7.80 -16.87
CA THR A 187 -13.63 -8.60 -17.57
C THR A 187 -12.23 -8.37 -17.00
N ALA A 188 -11.38 -9.40 -17.02
CA ALA A 188 -9.97 -9.30 -16.67
C ALA A 188 -9.09 -8.72 -17.79
N HIS A 189 -9.60 -8.58 -19.02
CA HIS A 189 -8.83 -8.15 -20.19
C HIS A 189 -8.00 -6.85 -20.00
N PRO A 190 -8.54 -5.79 -19.34
CA PRO A 190 -7.79 -4.55 -19.15
C PRO A 190 -6.59 -4.65 -18.20
N ALA A 191 -6.48 -5.73 -17.42
CA ALA A 191 -5.53 -5.85 -16.30
C ALA A 191 -4.07 -5.59 -16.70
N ARG A 192 -3.63 -6.10 -17.86
CA ARG A 192 -2.25 -5.91 -18.33
C ARG A 192 -1.91 -4.44 -18.57
N VAL A 193 -2.77 -3.72 -19.28
CA VAL A 193 -2.54 -2.29 -19.57
C VAL A 193 -2.75 -1.47 -18.30
N LEU A 194 -3.71 -1.85 -17.46
CA LEU A 194 -4.00 -1.20 -16.17
C LEU A 194 -2.77 -1.22 -15.25
N ARG A 195 -2.05 -2.35 -15.17
CA ARG A 195 -0.80 -2.42 -14.39
C ARG A 195 0.24 -1.42 -14.87
N LYS A 196 0.46 -1.34 -16.18
CA LYS A 196 1.42 -0.39 -16.78
C LYS A 196 1.06 1.06 -16.46
N THR A 197 -0.21 1.45 -16.63
CA THR A 197 -0.67 2.83 -16.33
C THR A 197 -0.63 3.13 -14.84
N THR A 198 -0.96 2.17 -13.99
CA THR A 198 -0.91 2.27 -12.52
C THR A 198 0.50 2.52 -12.01
N PHE A 199 1.49 1.74 -12.45
CA PHE A 199 2.89 1.97 -12.09
C PHE A 199 3.40 3.32 -12.59
N GLY A 200 3.04 3.69 -13.83
CA GLY A 200 3.35 5.00 -14.37
C GLY A 200 2.81 6.13 -13.50
N LEU A 201 1.57 6.02 -13.01
CA LEU A 201 0.99 7.03 -12.13
C LEU A 201 1.70 7.06 -10.78
N LEU A 202 2.05 5.89 -10.22
CA LEU A 202 2.77 5.81 -8.96
C LEU A 202 4.13 6.52 -9.04
N GLU A 203 4.88 6.33 -10.13
CA GLU A 203 6.12 7.08 -10.39
C GLU A 203 5.86 8.58 -10.51
N THR A 204 4.79 8.98 -11.21
CA THR A 204 4.42 10.40 -11.40
C THR A 204 4.14 11.11 -10.07
N ILE A 205 3.46 10.46 -9.12
CA ILE A 205 2.98 11.10 -7.88
C ILE A 205 3.92 10.93 -6.69
N SER A 206 4.88 9.99 -6.76
CA SER A 206 5.77 9.71 -5.64
C SER A 206 6.88 10.77 -5.51
N PRO A 207 7.29 11.15 -4.29
CA PRO A 207 8.48 11.98 -4.08
C PRO A 207 9.75 11.35 -4.66
N ALA A 208 9.92 10.04 -4.48
CA ALA A 208 11.05 9.27 -5.03
C ALA A 208 10.94 9.01 -6.55
N GLY A 209 9.84 9.42 -7.20
CA GLY A 209 9.59 9.16 -8.63
C GLY A 209 9.91 10.37 -9.50
N ALA A 210 9.08 11.42 -9.45
CA ALA A 210 9.26 12.62 -10.26
C ALA A 210 9.90 13.76 -9.46
N LEU A 211 11.04 14.26 -9.94
CA LEU A 211 11.81 15.33 -9.28
C LEU A 211 10.99 16.58 -8.92
N PRO A 212 10.01 17.05 -9.73
CA PRO A 212 9.17 18.18 -9.33
C PRO A 212 8.42 17.98 -8.01
N ASN A 213 8.14 16.74 -7.59
CA ASN A 213 7.45 16.48 -6.33
C ASN A 213 8.33 16.79 -5.11
N VAL A 214 9.66 16.78 -5.26
CA VAL A 214 10.62 17.19 -4.22
C VAL A 214 11.03 18.65 -4.41
N ILE A 215 11.35 19.02 -5.65
CA ILE A 215 11.79 20.37 -6.01
C ILE A 215 10.63 21.11 -6.68
N SER A 216 9.70 21.61 -5.87
CA SER A 216 8.39 22.07 -6.35
C SER A 216 8.44 23.16 -7.41
N PHE A 217 9.44 24.05 -7.40
CA PHE A 217 9.54 25.11 -8.41
C PHE A 217 9.72 24.59 -9.85
N LEU A 218 10.16 23.34 -10.02
CA LEU A 218 10.24 22.70 -11.34
C LEU A 218 8.87 22.51 -12.00
N MET A 219 7.77 22.58 -11.24
CA MET A 219 6.42 22.57 -11.80
C MET A 219 6.15 23.75 -12.74
N HIS A 220 6.89 24.86 -12.61
CA HIS A 220 6.74 26.03 -13.46
C HIS A 220 7.53 25.92 -14.78
N VAL A 221 8.34 24.88 -14.95
CA VAL A 221 9.07 24.65 -16.22
C VAL A 221 8.04 24.46 -17.35
N PRO A 222 8.13 25.21 -18.47
CA PRO A 222 7.22 25.07 -19.60
C PRO A 222 7.17 23.64 -20.14
N ALA A 223 6.00 23.19 -20.59
CA ALA A 223 5.79 21.81 -21.06
C ALA A 223 6.75 21.39 -22.19
N ALA A 224 7.14 22.33 -23.06
CA ALA A 224 8.11 22.08 -24.13
C ALA A 224 9.50 21.64 -23.61
N LEU A 225 9.89 22.09 -22.40
CA LEU A 225 11.19 21.83 -21.78
C LEU A 225 11.12 20.81 -20.64
N SER A 226 9.92 20.53 -20.11
CA SER A 226 9.75 19.61 -18.97
C SER A 226 9.62 18.16 -19.45
N PRO A 227 10.63 17.30 -19.26
CA PRO A 227 10.51 15.88 -19.60
C PRO A 227 9.43 15.19 -18.76
N TRP A 228 9.23 15.64 -17.52
CA TRP A 228 8.23 15.06 -16.61
C TRP A 228 6.80 15.34 -17.08
N LYS A 229 6.52 16.58 -17.52
CA LYS A 229 5.19 16.91 -18.08
C LYS A 229 4.89 16.17 -19.37
N LYS A 230 5.90 15.94 -20.23
CA LYS A 230 5.75 15.12 -21.45
C LYS A 230 5.43 13.67 -21.11
N LYS A 231 6.22 13.06 -20.22
CA LYS A 231 5.99 11.69 -19.73
C LYS A 231 4.59 11.55 -19.11
N GLU A 232 4.18 12.52 -18.30
CA GLU A 232 2.85 12.50 -17.68
C GLU A 232 1.71 12.67 -18.69
N ALA A 233 1.86 13.57 -19.67
CA ALA A 233 0.85 13.72 -20.73
C ALA A 233 0.70 12.45 -21.57
N GLU A 234 1.79 11.77 -21.92
CA GLU A 234 1.77 10.49 -22.64
C GLU A 234 1.10 9.39 -21.81
N ARG A 235 1.42 9.30 -20.52
CA ARG A 235 0.81 8.34 -19.59
C ARG A 235 -0.71 8.59 -19.45
N HIS A 236 -1.11 9.83 -19.22
CA HIS A 236 -2.52 10.23 -19.05
C HIS A 236 -3.34 9.99 -20.33
N ASP A 237 -2.77 10.23 -21.51
CA ASP A 237 -3.41 9.93 -22.80
C ASP A 237 -3.66 8.41 -22.98
N ILE A 238 -2.70 7.56 -22.62
CA ILE A 238 -2.87 6.09 -22.65
C ILE A 238 -3.98 5.66 -21.68
N GLU A 239 -3.96 6.18 -20.45
CA GLU A 239 -4.95 5.89 -19.42
C GLU A 239 -6.37 6.33 -19.84
N SER A 240 -6.53 7.56 -20.32
CA SER A 240 -7.81 8.07 -20.78
C SER A 240 -8.38 7.23 -21.92
N LYS A 241 -7.56 6.85 -22.91
CA LYS A 241 -7.98 5.96 -24.01
C LYS A 241 -8.39 4.59 -23.52
N GLN A 242 -7.64 4.04 -22.56
CA GLN A 242 -7.95 2.76 -21.95
C GLN A 242 -9.31 2.81 -21.25
N PHE A 243 -9.55 3.80 -20.39
CA PHE A 243 -10.82 3.91 -19.67
C PHE A 243 -12.00 4.09 -20.60
N THR A 244 -11.88 4.94 -21.62
CA THR A 244 -12.91 5.12 -22.65
C THR A 244 -13.19 3.83 -23.41
N SER A 245 -12.15 3.10 -23.82
CA SER A 245 -12.33 1.81 -24.50
C SER A 245 -13.05 0.79 -23.62
N ASN A 246 -12.74 0.74 -22.32
CA ASN A 246 -13.37 -0.20 -21.39
C ASN A 246 -14.83 0.17 -21.12
N VAL A 247 -15.15 1.46 -20.98
CA VAL A 247 -16.54 1.91 -20.81
C VAL A 247 -17.37 1.61 -22.06
N ASN A 248 -16.84 1.90 -23.24
CA ASN A 248 -17.52 1.58 -24.51
C ASN A 248 -17.79 0.08 -24.65
N PHE A 249 -16.85 -0.77 -24.23
CA PHE A 249 -17.05 -2.22 -24.19
C PHE A 249 -18.22 -2.59 -23.28
N VAL A 250 -18.26 -2.08 -22.05
CA VAL A 250 -19.36 -2.40 -21.11
C VAL A 250 -20.70 -1.89 -21.65
N GLN A 251 -20.75 -0.71 -22.25
CA GLN A 251 -21.98 -0.19 -22.89
C GLN A 251 -22.50 -1.14 -23.98
N ASP A 252 -21.63 -1.58 -24.88
CA ASP A 252 -21.97 -2.56 -25.93
C ASP A 252 -22.51 -3.87 -25.35
N GLN A 253 -21.91 -4.37 -24.27
CA GLN A 253 -22.39 -5.58 -23.60
C GLN A 253 -23.73 -5.38 -22.89
N VAL A 254 -23.99 -4.19 -22.32
CA VAL A 254 -25.28 -3.86 -21.70
C VAL A 254 -26.37 -3.80 -22.78
N GLU A 255 -26.10 -3.16 -23.92
CA GLU A 255 -27.02 -3.08 -25.06
C GLU A 255 -27.37 -4.47 -25.61
N LYS A 256 -26.41 -5.40 -25.61
CA LYS A 256 -26.60 -6.80 -26.04
C LYS A 256 -27.25 -7.69 -24.97
N GLY A 257 -27.40 -7.23 -23.74
CA GLY A 257 -27.89 -8.03 -22.62
C GLY A 257 -26.91 -9.11 -22.14
N THR A 258 -25.62 -8.96 -22.43
CA THR A 258 -24.55 -9.92 -22.11
C THR A 258 -23.54 -9.39 -21.09
N ALA A 259 -23.74 -8.17 -20.56
CA ALA A 259 -22.83 -7.56 -19.60
C ALA A 259 -22.72 -8.36 -18.30
N ALA A 260 -21.48 -8.70 -17.93
CA ALA A 260 -21.18 -9.18 -16.60
C ALA A 260 -21.38 -8.07 -15.53
N PRO A 261 -21.66 -8.43 -14.27
CA PRO A 261 -21.72 -7.48 -13.17
C PRO A 261 -20.41 -6.69 -13.02
N SER A 262 -20.52 -5.36 -12.94
CA SER A 262 -19.39 -4.47 -12.79
C SER A 262 -19.86 -3.09 -12.31
N PHE A 263 -18.93 -2.24 -11.88
CA PHE A 263 -19.22 -0.87 -11.49
C PHE A 263 -19.81 -0.06 -12.65
N ILE A 264 -19.28 -0.18 -13.87
CA ILE A 264 -19.85 0.52 -15.04
C ILE A 264 -21.21 -0.05 -15.43
N SER A 265 -21.39 -1.37 -15.45
CA SER A 265 -22.71 -1.95 -15.78
C SER A 265 -23.75 -1.59 -14.71
N THR A 266 -23.37 -1.53 -13.44
CA THR A 266 -24.23 -1.01 -12.34
C THR A 266 -24.63 0.45 -12.58
N PHE A 267 -23.67 1.32 -12.92
CA PHE A 267 -23.94 2.73 -13.21
C PHE A 267 -24.95 2.90 -14.36
N ILE A 268 -24.81 2.10 -15.43
CA ILE A 268 -25.69 2.15 -16.60
C ILE A 268 -27.07 1.58 -16.26
N ASN A 269 -27.13 0.37 -15.69
CA ASN A 269 -28.37 -0.37 -15.43
C ASN A 269 -29.26 0.32 -14.39
N GLU A 270 -28.67 0.97 -13.38
CA GLU A 270 -29.42 1.76 -12.39
C GLU A 270 -29.80 3.16 -12.90
N GLY A 271 -29.36 3.54 -14.11
CA GLY A 271 -29.67 4.84 -14.70
C GLY A 271 -29.10 6.03 -13.90
N LEU A 272 -27.97 5.83 -13.20
CA LEU A 272 -27.41 6.85 -12.29
C LEU A 272 -27.05 8.15 -13.04
N GLY A 273 -26.61 8.06 -14.29
CA GLY A 273 -26.33 9.22 -15.13
C GLY A 273 -27.56 10.11 -15.41
N ASN A 274 -28.78 9.61 -15.21
CA ASN A 274 -30.02 10.36 -15.43
C ASN A 274 -30.38 11.26 -14.23
N GLU A 275 -29.83 11.01 -13.04
CA GLU A 275 -30.07 11.84 -11.85
C GLU A 275 -29.13 13.06 -11.82
N LYS A 276 -29.56 14.14 -12.49
CA LYS A 276 -28.79 15.39 -12.63
C LYS A 276 -28.18 15.87 -11.31
N GLY A 277 -26.86 16.07 -11.31
CA GLY A 277 -26.10 16.66 -10.19
C GLY A 277 -25.85 15.71 -9.01
N LYS A 278 -26.38 14.47 -9.03
CA LYS A 278 -26.26 13.55 -7.89
C LYS A 278 -25.08 12.60 -7.99
N TRP A 279 -24.86 12.00 -9.16
CA TRP A 279 -23.85 10.94 -9.35
C TRP A 279 -22.73 11.31 -10.34
N GLY A 280 -22.98 12.26 -11.24
CA GLY A 280 -22.11 12.58 -12.36
C GLY A 280 -22.64 11.94 -13.64
N ASP A 281 -22.07 12.33 -14.78
CA ASP A 281 -22.35 11.68 -16.06
C ASP A 281 -21.43 10.47 -16.26
N LEU A 282 -21.56 9.81 -17.41
CA LEU A 282 -20.75 8.64 -17.73
C LEU A 282 -19.25 8.96 -17.86
N ALA A 283 -18.89 10.17 -18.30
CA ALA A 283 -17.49 10.59 -18.40
C ALA A 283 -16.87 10.75 -17.00
N GLU A 284 -17.63 11.29 -16.04
CA GLU A 284 -17.20 11.33 -14.65
C GLU A 284 -17.12 9.92 -14.04
N ALA A 285 -18.11 9.06 -14.30
CA ALA A 285 -18.11 7.67 -13.84
C ALA A 285 -16.93 6.88 -14.38
N GLN A 286 -16.53 7.12 -15.64
CA GLN A 286 -15.33 6.55 -16.26
C GLN A 286 -14.08 6.83 -15.41
N ASN A 287 -13.88 8.09 -15.01
CA ASN A 287 -12.73 8.48 -14.18
C ASN A 287 -12.84 7.89 -12.77
N VAL A 288 -14.03 7.89 -12.16
CA VAL A 288 -14.24 7.28 -10.83
C VAL A 288 -13.87 5.80 -10.83
N VAL A 289 -14.44 5.03 -11.76
CA VAL A 289 -14.19 3.58 -11.85
C VAL A 289 -12.76 3.29 -12.28
N GLY A 290 -12.21 4.06 -13.21
CA GLY A 290 -10.82 3.94 -13.62
C GLY A 290 -9.84 4.13 -12.45
N LEU A 291 -10.07 5.12 -11.59
CA LEU A 291 -9.22 5.36 -10.42
C LEU A 291 -9.46 4.37 -9.28
N MET A 292 -10.67 3.82 -9.17
CA MET A 292 -10.91 2.64 -8.31
C MET A 292 -10.08 1.43 -8.81
N ALA A 293 -10.04 1.21 -10.13
CA ALA A 293 -9.26 0.14 -10.74
C ALA A 293 -7.76 0.30 -10.47
N ILE A 294 -7.21 1.50 -10.68
CA ILE A 294 -5.80 1.80 -10.41
C ILE A 294 -5.44 1.56 -8.94
N ALA A 295 -6.29 2.03 -8.02
CA ALA A 295 -6.04 1.86 -6.59
C ALA A 295 -6.02 0.37 -6.19
N GLY A 296 -6.99 -0.42 -6.66
CA GLY A 296 -7.07 -1.85 -6.36
C GLY A 296 -5.96 -2.68 -7.02
N ALA A 297 -5.47 -2.26 -8.19
CA ALA A 297 -4.50 -3.05 -8.97
C ALA A 297 -3.13 -3.19 -8.28
N LEU A 298 -2.73 -2.27 -7.40
CA LEU A 298 -1.37 -2.23 -6.86
C LEU A 298 -1.29 -2.36 -5.34
N THR A 299 -2.21 -1.71 -4.62
CA THR A 299 -2.09 -1.50 -3.17
C THR A 299 -2.19 -2.80 -2.38
N ILE A 300 -3.03 -3.72 -2.84
CA ILE A 300 -3.26 -5.06 -2.25
C ILE A 300 -2.06 -6.00 -2.45
N GLY A 301 -1.26 -5.78 -3.49
CA GLY A 301 -0.09 -6.61 -3.75
C GLY A 301 1.01 -6.47 -2.68
N SER A 302 1.12 -5.30 -2.05
CA SER A 302 2.09 -5.05 -0.97
C SER A 302 1.89 -5.96 0.25
N PRO A 303 0.70 -6.04 0.85
CA PRO A 303 0.45 -6.95 1.97
C PRO A 303 0.56 -8.42 1.57
N ILE A 304 0.18 -8.84 0.35
CA ILE A 304 0.38 -10.24 -0.08
C ILE A 304 1.88 -10.60 -0.13
N GLN A 305 2.73 -9.71 -0.64
CA GLN A 305 4.18 -9.91 -0.62
C GLN A 305 4.76 -9.86 0.80
N SER A 306 4.22 -8.98 1.65
CA SER A 306 4.62 -8.88 3.06
C SER A 306 4.18 -10.10 3.88
N PHE A 307 3.09 -10.77 3.50
CA PHE A 307 2.69 -12.05 4.08
C PHE A 307 3.72 -13.13 3.76
N LEU A 308 4.17 -13.24 2.50
CA LEU A 308 5.25 -14.17 2.14
C LEU A 308 6.48 -13.92 3.01
N LEU A 309 6.91 -12.66 3.13
CA LEU A 309 8.02 -12.27 4.00
C LEU A 309 7.79 -12.65 5.47
N ALA A 310 6.58 -12.42 6.00
CA ALA A 310 6.22 -12.80 7.36
C ALA A 310 6.31 -14.32 7.57
N MET A 311 5.86 -15.14 6.62
CA MET A 311 5.93 -16.60 6.72
C MET A 311 7.38 -17.13 6.71
N LEU A 312 8.32 -16.39 6.13
CA LEU A 312 9.76 -16.74 6.14
C LEU A 312 10.43 -16.44 7.48
N HIS A 313 10.04 -15.33 8.13
CA HIS A 313 10.63 -14.91 9.40
C HIS A 313 9.88 -15.44 10.63
N TYR A 314 8.60 -15.80 10.47
CA TYR A 314 7.72 -16.26 11.55
C TYR A 314 6.91 -17.51 11.12
N PRO A 315 7.61 -18.63 10.84
CA PRO A 315 6.99 -19.85 10.33
C PRO A 315 5.97 -20.48 11.30
N GLU A 316 6.04 -20.18 12.59
CA GLU A 316 5.07 -20.63 13.60
C GLU A 316 3.65 -20.13 13.32
N TRP A 317 3.50 -18.92 12.75
CA TRP A 317 2.19 -18.41 12.35
C TRP A 317 1.65 -19.14 11.12
N GLN A 318 2.53 -19.60 10.23
CA GLN A 318 2.12 -20.43 9.11
C GLN A 318 1.50 -21.75 9.59
N ALA A 319 2.13 -22.41 10.56
CA ALA A 319 1.64 -23.66 11.12
C ALA A 319 0.28 -23.49 11.81
N ARG A 320 0.11 -22.41 12.60
CA ARG A 320 -1.15 -22.11 13.28
C ARG A 320 -2.28 -21.77 12.30
N LEU A 321 -1.98 -21.01 11.25
CA LEU A 321 -2.94 -20.73 10.17
C LEU A 321 -3.38 -22.02 9.45
N GLN A 322 -2.42 -22.87 9.12
CA GLN A 322 -2.68 -24.15 8.48
C GLN A 322 -3.61 -25.01 9.35
N GLN A 323 -3.34 -25.08 10.66
CA GLN A 323 -4.19 -25.80 11.61
C GLN A 323 -5.62 -25.24 11.64
N GLU A 324 -5.81 -23.92 11.80
CA GLU A 324 -7.14 -23.30 11.84
C GLU A 324 -7.93 -23.62 10.55
N ILE A 325 -7.27 -23.51 9.39
CA ILE A 325 -7.88 -23.80 8.10
C ILE A 325 -8.25 -25.28 7.98
N ASP A 326 -7.36 -26.19 8.37
CA ASP A 326 -7.61 -27.63 8.25
C ASP A 326 -8.80 -28.06 9.15
N GLU A 327 -8.92 -27.47 10.35
CA GLU A 327 -10.02 -27.74 11.29
C GLU A 327 -11.37 -27.19 10.82
N ASN A 328 -11.41 -26.07 10.11
CA ASN A 328 -12.65 -25.34 9.81
C ASN A 328 -13.11 -25.42 8.34
N CYS A 329 -12.22 -25.80 7.40
CA CYS A 329 -12.52 -25.81 5.97
C CYS A 329 -12.71 -27.22 5.38
N GLU A 330 -12.67 -28.28 6.19
CA GLU A 330 -12.97 -29.66 5.75
C GLU A 330 -12.14 -30.10 4.52
N GLY A 331 -10.86 -29.73 4.48
CA GLY A 331 -9.94 -30.01 3.36
C GLY A 331 -10.11 -29.10 2.12
N ARG A 332 -11.16 -28.29 2.07
CA ARG A 332 -11.41 -27.32 0.99
C ARG A 332 -10.52 -26.09 1.14
N CYS A 333 -10.25 -25.39 0.03
CA CYS A 333 -9.61 -24.08 0.08
C CYS A 333 -10.57 -23.04 0.70
N PRO A 334 -10.13 -22.18 1.65
CA PRO A 334 -10.99 -21.22 2.33
C PRO A 334 -11.83 -20.35 1.40
N GLN A 335 -13.11 -20.14 1.72
CA GLN A 335 -14.01 -19.26 0.99
C GLN A 335 -14.41 -18.07 1.85
N TRP A 336 -14.91 -16.99 1.23
CA TRP A 336 -15.35 -15.80 1.96
C TRP A 336 -16.45 -16.09 2.99
N SER A 337 -17.28 -17.10 2.74
CA SER A 337 -18.30 -17.59 3.66
C SER A 337 -17.72 -18.25 4.93
N ASP A 338 -16.47 -18.72 4.91
CA ASP A 338 -15.80 -19.32 6.07
C ASP A 338 -15.28 -18.25 7.03
N ARG A 339 -15.30 -16.96 6.64
CA ARG A 339 -14.60 -15.87 7.35
C ARG A 339 -14.87 -15.85 8.83
N GLU A 340 -16.11 -16.01 9.31
CA GLU A 340 -16.46 -15.94 10.73
C GLU A 340 -15.77 -17.02 11.58
N LYS A 341 -15.45 -18.17 10.98
CA LYS A 341 -14.79 -19.31 11.63
C LYS A 341 -13.26 -19.24 11.62
N LEU A 342 -12.68 -18.27 10.91
CA LEU A 342 -11.23 -18.13 10.74
C LEU A 342 -10.69 -16.82 11.37
N PRO A 343 -10.84 -16.60 12.69
CA PRO A 343 -10.36 -15.39 13.36
C PRO A 343 -8.85 -15.19 13.27
N LEU A 344 -8.04 -16.26 13.30
CA LEU A 344 -6.59 -16.15 13.17
C LEU A 344 -6.19 -15.74 11.76
N LEU A 345 -6.86 -16.23 10.71
CA LEU A 345 -6.65 -15.74 9.35
C LEU A 345 -6.95 -14.24 9.24
N ARG A 346 -8.07 -13.77 9.80
CA ARG A 346 -8.37 -12.32 9.82
C ARG A 346 -7.34 -11.54 10.65
N ALA A 347 -6.82 -12.12 11.72
CA ALA A 347 -5.76 -11.53 12.53
C ALA A 347 -4.45 -11.40 11.75
N VAL A 348 -4.09 -12.39 10.95
CA VAL A 348 -2.92 -12.35 10.06
C VAL A 348 -3.09 -11.28 9.01
N VAL A 349 -4.25 -11.19 8.35
CA VAL A 349 -4.54 -10.13 7.37
C VAL A 349 -4.32 -8.76 7.99
N LYS A 350 -4.91 -8.53 9.17
CA LYS A 350 -4.79 -7.24 9.87
C LYS A 350 -3.35 -6.96 10.34
N GLU A 351 -2.66 -7.96 10.87
CA GLU A 351 -1.30 -7.82 11.36
C GLU A 351 -0.29 -7.56 10.24
N VAL A 352 -0.46 -8.16 9.06
CA VAL A 352 0.44 -7.91 7.92
C VAL A 352 0.39 -6.43 7.52
N ILE A 353 -0.81 -5.86 7.44
CA ILE A 353 -0.99 -4.44 7.12
C ILE A 353 -0.42 -3.55 8.25
N ARG A 354 -0.63 -3.93 9.52
CA ARG A 354 -0.09 -3.20 10.68
C ARG A 354 1.44 -3.20 10.69
N TRP A 355 2.04 -4.37 10.50
CA TRP A 355 3.48 -4.60 10.54
C TRP A 355 4.19 -3.89 9.39
N ARG A 356 3.59 -3.96 8.19
CA ARG A 356 4.11 -3.37 6.95
C ARG A 356 3.02 -2.57 6.24
N PRO A 357 2.79 -1.33 6.69
CA PRO A 357 1.86 -0.41 6.06
C PRO A 357 2.16 -0.22 4.57
N PRO A 358 1.19 -0.48 3.66
CA PRO A 358 1.40 -0.24 2.24
C PRO A 358 1.64 1.24 1.91
N VAL A 359 1.11 2.16 2.72
CA VAL A 359 1.28 3.61 2.59
C VAL A 359 1.88 4.17 3.88
N PRO A 360 3.18 3.99 4.15
CA PRO A 360 3.78 4.23 5.47
C PRO A 360 3.73 5.69 5.92
N THR A 361 3.62 6.65 5.00
CA THR A 361 3.46 8.08 5.30
C THR A 361 2.01 8.57 5.29
N GLY A 362 1.06 7.68 5.03
CA GLY A 362 -0.32 8.05 4.70
C GLY A 362 -0.43 8.83 3.37
N ILE A 363 -1.66 9.17 2.98
CA ILE A 363 -1.91 10.05 1.83
C ILE A 363 -2.01 11.49 2.34
N PRO A 364 -1.21 12.45 1.83
CA PRO A 364 -1.15 13.80 2.38
C PRO A 364 -2.48 14.57 2.33
N HIS A 365 -2.74 15.38 3.35
CA HIS A 365 -3.88 16.29 3.46
C HIS A 365 -3.42 17.74 3.41
N ALA A 366 -4.23 18.65 2.88
CA ALA A 366 -3.99 20.08 2.96
C ALA A 366 -4.87 20.72 4.04
N VAL A 367 -4.27 21.56 4.87
CA VAL A 367 -4.98 22.34 5.90
C VAL A 367 -5.66 23.53 5.24
N GLU A 368 -6.98 23.64 5.38
CA GLU A 368 -7.75 24.70 4.72
C GLU A 368 -7.79 26.01 5.51
N LYS A 369 -7.66 25.94 6.83
CA LYS A 369 -7.77 27.08 7.74
C LYS A 369 -6.78 26.95 8.89
N ASP A 370 -6.32 28.09 9.39
CA ASP A 370 -5.50 28.14 10.60
C ASP A 370 -6.24 27.47 11.76
N ASP A 371 -5.50 26.72 12.57
CA ASP A 371 -6.05 26.00 13.71
C ASP A 371 -5.05 25.97 14.87
N VAL A 372 -5.55 25.72 16.08
CA VAL A 372 -4.74 25.45 17.27
C VAL A 372 -5.15 24.09 17.84
N TYR A 373 -4.17 23.21 17.99
CA TYR A 373 -4.33 21.89 18.57
C TYR A 373 -3.34 21.71 19.72
N ASP A 374 -3.86 21.43 20.91
CA ASP A 374 -3.05 21.25 22.13
C ASP A 374 -2.01 22.36 22.37
N GLY A 375 -2.43 23.61 22.16
CA GLY A 375 -1.57 24.79 22.27
C GLY A 375 -0.60 25.02 21.11
N TYR A 376 -0.54 24.12 20.11
CA TYR A 376 0.27 24.29 18.91
C TYR A 376 -0.52 24.88 17.74
N PHE A 377 0.06 25.88 17.08
CA PHE A 377 -0.49 26.51 15.89
C PHE A 377 -0.18 25.69 14.63
N ILE A 378 -1.22 25.38 13.87
CA ILE A 378 -1.16 24.67 12.60
C ILE A 378 -1.63 25.65 11.49
N PRO A 379 -0.73 26.06 10.58
CA PRO A 379 -1.10 27.05 9.57
C PRO A 379 -1.89 26.46 8.40
N ALA A 380 -2.84 27.24 7.88
CA ALA A 380 -3.50 26.98 6.60
C ALA A 380 -2.45 26.86 5.48
N GLY A 381 -2.66 25.92 4.57
CA GLY A 381 -1.75 25.56 3.49
C GLY A 381 -0.66 24.57 3.89
N ALA A 382 -0.55 24.19 5.18
CA ALA A 382 0.32 23.09 5.58
C ALA A 382 -0.12 21.76 4.96
N THR A 383 0.84 20.89 4.70
CA THR A 383 0.60 19.51 4.27
C THR A 383 0.69 18.57 5.47
N ILE A 384 -0.39 17.89 5.81
CA ILE A 384 -0.46 16.97 6.95
C ILE A 384 -0.32 15.52 6.50
N HIS A 385 0.47 14.76 7.24
CA HIS A 385 0.71 13.34 7.05
C HIS A 385 0.34 12.59 8.33
N ALA A 386 -0.63 11.67 8.24
CA ALA A 386 -0.77 10.61 9.24
C ALA A 386 0.35 9.59 8.98
N LEU A 387 1.40 9.63 9.78
CA LEU A 387 2.55 8.75 9.63
C LEU A 387 2.15 7.35 10.11
N GLU A 388 1.51 6.60 9.21
CA GLU A 388 1.01 5.25 9.49
C GLU A 388 2.10 4.33 10.06
N TRP A 389 3.35 4.42 9.56
CA TRP A 389 4.48 3.67 10.11
C TRP A 389 4.70 3.95 11.61
N GLY A 390 4.54 5.21 12.02
CA GLY A 390 4.69 5.61 13.42
C GLY A 390 3.47 5.25 14.26
N ILE A 391 2.26 5.41 13.72
CA ILE A 391 1.01 5.03 14.37
C ILE A 391 0.99 3.54 14.69
N THR A 392 1.43 2.68 13.76
CA THR A 392 1.47 1.23 13.98
C THR A 392 2.60 0.75 14.89
N ARG A 393 3.39 1.68 15.42
CA ARG A 393 4.52 1.46 16.35
C ARG A 393 4.32 2.13 17.70
N ASP A 394 3.11 2.61 17.98
CA ASP A 394 2.75 3.05 19.32
C ASP A 394 2.69 1.84 20.26
N GLU A 395 3.71 1.67 21.10
CA GLU A 395 3.83 0.54 22.03
C GLU A 395 2.72 0.49 23.09
N SER A 396 1.98 1.59 23.31
CA SER A 396 0.81 1.58 24.19
C SER A 396 -0.38 0.82 23.59
N VAL A 397 -0.44 0.71 22.25
CA VAL A 397 -1.48 -0.02 21.51
C VAL A 397 -0.93 -1.34 20.99
N TYR A 398 0.31 -1.34 20.52
CA TYR A 398 0.99 -2.48 19.92
C TYR A 398 2.25 -2.84 20.72
N PRO A 399 2.13 -3.49 21.90
CA PRO A 399 3.30 -4.01 22.60
C PRO A 399 4.13 -4.89 21.67
N ASP A 400 5.46 -4.72 21.71
CA ASP A 400 6.40 -5.35 20.78
C ASP A 400 6.01 -5.13 19.30
N ALA A 401 6.00 -3.86 18.89
CA ALA A 401 5.42 -3.43 17.62
C ALA A 401 6.21 -3.86 16.37
N GLU A 402 7.51 -4.14 16.50
CA GLU A 402 8.33 -4.59 15.37
C GLU A 402 8.14 -6.09 15.05
N THR A 403 7.68 -6.87 16.03
CA THR A 403 7.37 -8.30 15.85
C THR A 403 6.05 -8.49 15.12
N PHE A 404 6.05 -9.40 14.15
CA PHE A 404 4.84 -9.87 13.49
C PHE A 404 4.12 -10.84 14.43
N ASN A 405 3.04 -10.38 15.06
CA ASN A 405 2.30 -11.18 16.05
C ASN A 405 0.77 -11.06 15.84
N PRO A 406 0.17 -11.92 15.01
CA PRO A 406 -1.28 -12.04 14.88
C PRO A 406 -2.03 -12.30 16.20
N GLY A 407 -1.38 -12.91 17.19
CA GLY A 407 -1.94 -13.17 18.51
C GLY A 407 -2.48 -11.93 19.19
N ARG A 408 -1.89 -10.75 18.89
CA ARG A 408 -2.36 -9.47 19.45
C ARG A 408 -3.83 -9.16 19.16
N TRP A 409 -4.41 -9.74 18.12
CA TRP A 409 -5.79 -9.48 17.74
C TRP A 409 -6.79 -10.49 18.31
N VAL A 410 -6.33 -11.63 18.81
CA VAL A 410 -7.18 -12.77 19.21
C VAL A 410 -6.96 -13.23 20.64
N GLN A 411 -5.96 -12.69 21.34
CA GLN A 411 -5.65 -13.07 22.72
C GLN A 411 -6.00 -11.92 23.69
N PRO A 412 -6.72 -12.20 24.81
CA PRO A 412 -7.27 -11.17 25.71
C PRO A 412 -6.25 -10.28 26.43
N GLU A 413 -4.96 -10.64 26.47
CA GLU A 413 -3.95 -9.85 27.18
C GLU A 413 -3.48 -8.62 26.37
N TYR A 414 -3.80 -8.54 25.07
CA TYR A 414 -3.44 -7.39 24.24
C TYR A 414 -4.54 -6.31 24.20
N PRO A 415 -4.17 -5.01 24.19
CA PRO A 415 -5.12 -3.90 24.04
C PRO A 415 -5.97 -3.95 22.77
N THR A 416 -5.50 -4.66 21.75
CA THR A 416 -6.10 -4.77 20.42
C THR A 416 -7.21 -5.83 20.32
N TYR A 417 -7.34 -6.70 21.32
CA TYR A 417 -8.34 -7.78 21.35
C TYR A 417 -9.78 -7.27 21.51
N LYS A 418 -10.71 -7.89 20.77
CA LYS A 418 -12.15 -7.55 20.79
C LYS A 418 -13.00 -8.80 20.54
N GLU A 419 -14.15 -8.88 21.20
CA GLU A 419 -15.18 -9.91 21.00
C GLU A 419 -16.42 -9.34 20.25
N PRO A 420 -17.21 -10.16 19.53
CA PRO A 420 -17.03 -11.59 19.35
C PRO A 420 -15.93 -11.92 18.32
N LEU A 421 -15.16 -13.00 18.54
CA LEU A 421 -14.19 -13.52 17.56
C LEU A 421 -14.84 -14.09 16.28
N SER A 422 -16.16 -14.18 16.20
CA SER A 422 -16.84 -14.39 14.91
C SER A 422 -16.84 -13.15 14.02
N ARG A 423 -16.60 -11.96 14.60
CA ARG A 423 -16.59 -10.66 13.91
C ARG A 423 -15.24 -9.97 13.92
N PHE A 424 -14.50 -10.04 15.02
CA PHE A 424 -13.20 -9.40 15.19
C PHE A 424 -12.07 -10.42 15.15
N PRO A 425 -10.86 -10.03 14.72
CA PRO A 425 -10.52 -8.75 14.10
C PRO A 425 -11.17 -8.59 12.71
N ASN A 426 -11.32 -7.34 12.30
CA ASN A 426 -11.71 -6.89 10.95
C ASN A 426 -11.00 -5.57 10.63
N LEU A 427 -11.13 -5.11 9.39
CA LEU A 427 -10.48 -3.91 8.88
C LEU A 427 -11.30 -2.62 9.12
N ASP A 428 -12.51 -2.73 9.69
CA ASP A 428 -13.38 -1.59 9.96
C ASP A 428 -12.74 -0.62 10.94
N GLY A 429 -12.66 0.65 10.51
CA GLY A 429 -12.10 1.72 11.33
C GLY A 429 -10.59 1.58 11.63
N PHE A 430 -9.88 0.69 10.93
CA PHE A 430 -8.45 0.53 11.12
C PHE A 430 -7.69 1.71 10.49
N SER A 431 -6.74 2.32 11.23
CA SER A 431 -6.05 3.56 10.84
C SER A 431 -5.42 3.51 9.44
N GLN A 432 -4.97 2.32 9.03
CA GLN A 432 -4.35 2.04 7.73
C GLN A 432 -5.26 2.35 6.53
N PHE A 433 -6.57 2.50 6.77
CA PHE A 433 -7.55 2.90 5.77
C PHE A 433 -7.93 4.37 5.85
N GLY A 434 -7.21 5.16 6.65
CA GLY A 434 -7.37 6.61 6.78
C GLY A 434 -8.58 7.04 7.60
N PHE A 435 -8.73 8.36 7.75
CA PHE A 435 -9.60 8.96 8.75
C PHE A 435 -10.73 9.81 8.17
N GLY A 436 -11.83 9.86 8.90
CA GLY A 436 -12.94 10.80 8.69
C GLY A 436 -13.49 10.76 7.27
N ARG A 437 -13.65 11.94 6.67
CA ARG A 437 -14.19 12.07 5.31
C ARG A 437 -13.27 11.50 4.26
N ARG A 438 -12.05 11.07 4.56
CA ARG A 438 -11.08 10.58 3.57
C ARG A 438 -10.78 9.08 3.68
N THR A 439 -11.46 8.36 4.57
CA THR A 439 -11.37 6.90 4.71
C THR A 439 -11.56 6.17 3.38
N CYS A 440 -10.76 5.11 3.20
CA CYS A 440 -10.73 4.25 2.03
C CYS A 440 -12.12 3.66 1.75
N GLN A 441 -12.52 3.69 0.49
CA GLN A 441 -13.77 3.08 0.04
C GLN A 441 -13.57 1.63 -0.43
N GLY A 442 -12.33 1.18 -0.58
CA GLY A 442 -12.00 -0.16 -1.08
C GLY A 442 -11.82 -1.22 0.00
N VAL A 443 -12.16 -0.94 1.26
CA VAL A 443 -11.99 -1.89 2.38
C VAL A 443 -12.63 -3.26 2.09
N PRO A 444 -13.86 -3.35 1.52
CA PRO A 444 -14.45 -4.65 1.20
C PRO A 444 -13.61 -5.50 0.24
N ILE A 445 -13.04 -4.88 -0.80
CA ILE A 445 -12.15 -5.56 -1.75
C ILE A 445 -10.88 -6.05 -1.03
N VAL A 446 -10.26 -5.18 -0.24
CA VAL A 446 -9.02 -5.51 0.47
C VAL A 446 -9.23 -6.66 1.45
N ASP A 447 -10.31 -6.62 2.22
CA ASP A 447 -10.61 -7.67 3.22
C ASP A 447 -10.78 -9.03 2.54
N GLN A 448 -11.61 -9.09 1.50
CA GLN A 448 -11.87 -10.33 0.77
C GLN A 448 -10.64 -10.84 -0.02
N ASP A 449 -9.92 -9.96 -0.72
CA ASP A 449 -8.73 -10.34 -1.49
C ASP A 449 -7.61 -10.88 -0.58
N LEU A 450 -7.32 -10.22 0.53
CA LEU A 450 -6.26 -10.65 1.44
C LEU A 450 -6.64 -11.92 2.20
N PHE A 451 -7.89 -12.01 2.65
CA PHE A 451 -8.40 -13.23 3.28
C PHE A 451 -8.27 -14.44 2.36
N LEU A 452 -8.75 -14.33 1.12
CA LEU A 452 -8.74 -15.44 0.16
C LEU A 452 -7.33 -15.79 -0.32
N SER A 453 -6.50 -14.79 -0.61
CA SER A 453 -5.13 -15.03 -1.11
C SER A 453 -4.21 -15.58 -0.01
N MET A 454 -4.19 -14.99 1.19
CA MET A 454 -3.36 -15.48 2.30
C MET A 454 -3.86 -16.83 2.82
N GLY A 455 -5.18 -17.00 2.98
CA GLY A 455 -5.78 -18.27 3.38
C GLY A 455 -5.57 -19.37 2.33
N GLY A 456 -5.69 -19.02 1.04
CA GLY A 456 -5.39 -19.93 -0.06
C GLY A 456 -3.93 -20.38 -0.09
N MET A 457 -2.98 -19.46 0.13
CA MET A 457 -1.56 -19.82 0.22
C MET A 457 -1.27 -20.71 1.42
N ALA A 458 -1.82 -20.41 2.60
CA ALA A 458 -1.66 -21.26 3.78
C ALA A 458 -2.31 -22.64 3.59
N TRP A 459 -3.46 -22.71 2.92
CA TRP A 459 -4.08 -23.97 2.55
C TRP A 459 -3.21 -24.78 1.58
N ALA A 460 -2.61 -24.15 0.56
CA ALA A 460 -1.93 -24.84 -0.53
C ALA A 460 -0.46 -25.21 -0.22
N PHE A 461 0.27 -24.35 0.50
CA PHE A 461 1.73 -24.34 0.45
C PHE A 461 2.41 -24.41 1.82
N ASN A 462 3.62 -24.98 1.81
CA ASN A 462 4.66 -24.69 2.79
C ASN A 462 5.62 -23.67 2.17
N ILE A 463 5.65 -22.47 2.73
CA ILE A 463 6.52 -21.35 2.34
C ILE A 463 7.74 -21.35 3.27
N ARG A 464 8.95 -21.41 2.71
CA ARG A 464 10.20 -21.52 3.48
C ARG A 464 11.31 -20.69 2.86
N LYS A 465 12.31 -20.36 3.67
CA LYS A 465 13.53 -19.74 3.17
C LYS A 465 14.24 -20.68 2.20
N LYS A 466 14.85 -20.11 1.17
CA LYS A 466 15.59 -20.85 0.17
C LYS A 466 16.99 -21.17 0.68
N PHE A 467 17.52 -22.32 0.29
CA PHE A 467 18.90 -22.72 0.57
C PHE A 467 19.68 -22.87 -0.73
N ASN A 468 20.95 -22.47 -0.70
CA ASN A 468 21.90 -22.71 -1.78
C ASN A 468 22.28 -24.20 -1.86
N ALA A 469 22.90 -24.60 -2.98
CA ALA A 469 23.35 -25.98 -3.18
C ALA A 469 24.39 -26.45 -2.15
N ASP A 470 25.08 -25.53 -1.47
CA ASP A 470 26.04 -25.79 -0.40
C ASP A 470 25.41 -25.86 1.00
N GLY A 471 24.08 -25.73 1.10
CA GLY A 471 23.34 -25.77 2.36
C GLY A 471 23.29 -24.44 3.12
N THR A 472 23.83 -23.35 2.57
CA THR A 472 23.70 -22.01 3.17
C THR A 472 22.32 -21.40 2.89
N GLU A 473 21.74 -20.72 3.89
CA GLU A 473 20.47 -20.00 3.73
C GLU A 473 20.67 -18.80 2.79
N VAL A 474 19.75 -18.60 1.84
CA VAL A 474 19.68 -17.37 1.04
C VAL A 474 19.10 -16.27 1.93
N PRO A 475 19.86 -15.19 2.22
CA PRO A 475 19.40 -14.15 3.14
C PRO A 475 18.19 -13.41 2.57
N VAL A 476 17.19 -13.19 3.43
CA VAL A 476 16.00 -12.39 3.11
C VAL A 476 15.89 -11.27 4.15
N HIS A 477 15.94 -10.02 3.70
CA HIS A 477 15.88 -8.87 4.60
C HIS A 477 14.43 -8.59 5.03
N TRP A 478 14.24 -8.44 6.34
CA TRP A 478 12.92 -8.28 6.98
C TRP A 478 12.22 -6.93 6.67
N ASN A 479 12.94 -5.95 6.14
CA ASN A 479 12.43 -4.60 5.88
C ASN A 479 13.08 -3.91 4.66
N ASP A 480 13.37 -4.66 3.59
CA ASP A 480 13.81 -4.06 2.32
C ASP A 480 12.58 -3.75 1.44
N TYR A 481 12.27 -2.46 1.27
CA TYR A 481 11.05 -1.99 0.62
C TYR A 481 11.32 -0.89 -0.41
N THR A 482 10.53 -0.89 -1.49
CA THR A 482 10.60 0.12 -2.56
C THR A 482 10.27 1.53 -2.04
N PRO A 483 10.91 2.59 -2.56
CA PRO A 483 10.82 3.95 -2.00
C PRO A 483 9.61 4.77 -2.49
N LEU A 484 8.71 4.19 -3.29
CA LEU A 484 7.54 4.88 -3.83
C LEU A 484 6.46 5.10 -2.76
N LEU A 485 5.42 5.89 -3.08
CA LEU A 485 4.30 6.15 -2.18
C LEU A 485 3.64 4.86 -1.65
N ILE A 486 3.58 3.83 -2.49
CA ILE A 486 3.18 2.48 -2.10
C ILE A 486 4.44 1.66 -1.89
N ALA A 487 4.75 1.34 -0.63
CA ALA A 487 5.88 0.52 -0.28
C ALA A 487 5.55 -0.96 -0.51
N LYS A 488 6.42 -1.67 -1.22
CA LYS A 488 6.37 -3.14 -1.41
C LYS A 488 7.72 -3.72 -1.05
N PRO A 489 7.81 -4.98 -0.58
CA PRO A 489 9.09 -5.65 -0.43
C PRO A 489 9.91 -5.60 -1.73
N ALA A 490 11.23 -5.45 -1.60
CA ALA A 490 12.16 -5.74 -2.69
C ALA A 490 12.11 -7.22 -3.08
N PHE A 491 12.84 -7.58 -4.14
CA PHE A 491 12.78 -8.96 -4.63
C PHE A 491 13.46 -9.84 -3.60
N PHE A 492 12.84 -10.97 -3.27
CA PHE A 492 13.48 -11.97 -2.45
C PHE A 492 13.15 -13.37 -2.98
N ASP A 493 14.12 -14.26 -2.82
CA ASP A 493 14.01 -15.67 -3.14
C ASP A 493 13.42 -16.44 -1.96
N PHE A 494 12.60 -17.44 -2.26
CA PHE A 494 12.04 -18.37 -1.29
C PHE A 494 11.64 -19.67 -1.97
N ASP A 495 11.44 -20.71 -1.18
CA ASP A 495 10.94 -22.00 -1.65
C ASP A 495 9.47 -22.18 -1.28
N VAL A 496 8.72 -22.75 -2.23
CA VAL A 496 7.32 -23.13 -2.07
C VAL A 496 7.19 -24.58 -2.44
N THR A 497 6.64 -25.37 -1.53
CA THR A 497 6.24 -26.76 -1.80
C THR A 497 4.75 -26.91 -1.54
N VAL A 498 4.05 -27.67 -2.36
CA VAL A 498 2.65 -28.02 -2.08
C VAL A 498 2.56 -28.84 -0.80
N ARG A 499 1.54 -28.61 0.01
CA ARG A 499 1.36 -29.33 1.29
C ARG A 499 1.08 -30.81 1.08
N THR A 500 0.28 -31.16 0.07
CA THR A 500 0.00 -32.56 -0.32
C THR A 500 -0.20 -32.67 -1.84
N PRO A 501 0.03 -33.84 -2.46
CA PRO A 501 -0.25 -34.05 -3.88
C PRO A 501 -1.71 -33.77 -4.26
N GLU A 502 -2.67 -34.13 -3.39
CA GLU A 502 -4.11 -33.92 -3.62
C GLU A 502 -4.44 -32.43 -3.74
N LYS A 503 -3.73 -31.56 -3.00
CA LYS A 503 -3.90 -30.11 -3.11
C LYS A 503 -3.42 -29.58 -4.46
N ALA A 504 -2.40 -30.20 -5.08
CA ALA A 504 -1.99 -29.83 -6.43
C ALA A 504 -3.07 -30.16 -7.47
N ASP A 505 -3.71 -31.32 -7.34
CA ASP A 505 -4.83 -31.73 -8.21
C ASP A 505 -6.04 -30.82 -8.02
N LEU A 506 -6.37 -30.47 -6.77
CA LEU A 506 -7.45 -29.52 -6.47
C LEU A 506 -7.17 -28.13 -7.04
N MET A 507 -5.94 -27.60 -6.87
CA MET A 507 -5.56 -26.31 -7.47
C MET A 507 -5.68 -26.33 -8.99
N LYS A 508 -5.31 -27.44 -9.64
CA LYS A 508 -5.46 -27.59 -11.09
C LYS A 508 -6.93 -27.54 -11.49
N ALA A 509 -7.79 -28.30 -10.79
CA ALA A 509 -9.23 -28.33 -11.07
C ALA A 509 -9.88 -26.94 -10.87
N MET A 510 -9.50 -26.24 -9.81
CA MET A 510 -9.94 -24.86 -9.55
C MET A 510 -9.50 -23.90 -10.67
N PHE A 511 -8.25 -24.02 -11.14
CA PHE A 511 -7.73 -23.22 -12.26
C PHE A 511 -8.45 -23.52 -13.58
N ASP A 512 -8.68 -24.80 -13.90
CA ASP A 512 -9.33 -25.20 -15.15
C ASP A 512 -10.78 -24.66 -15.19
N ALA A 513 -11.52 -24.75 -14.08
CA ALA A 513 -12.85 -24.16 -13.97
C ALA A 513 -12.85 -22.63 -14.19
N ALA A 514 -11.88 -21.91 -13.59
CA ALA A 514 -11.74 -20.47 -13.78
C ALA A 514 -11.33 -20.06 -15.20
N LYS A 515 -10.59 -20.94 -15.91
CA LYS A 515 -10.08 -20.73 -17.27
C LYS A 515 -11.14 -20.97 -18.35
N GLU A 516 -11.98 -21.98 -18.21
CA GLU A 516 -13.07 -22.25 -19.17
C GLU A 516 -14.02 -21.04 -19.29
N GLU A 517 -14.32 -20.39 -18.16
CA GLU A 517 -15.08 -19.13 -18.17
C GLU A 517 -14.35 -18.00 -18.91
N GLU A 518 -13.01 -17.94 -18.84
CA GLU A 518 -12.20 -16.90 -19.51
C GLU A 518 -12.09 -17.14 -21.03
N GLU A 519 -11.95 -18.38 -21.48
CA GLU A 519 -11.93 -18.71 -22.91
C GLU A 519 -13.28 -18.35 -23.57
N ASN A 520 -14.39 -18.57 -22.85
CA ASN A 520 -15.72 -18.13 -23.27
C ASN A 520 -15.82 -16.60 -23.37
N GLU A 521 -15.25 -15.86 -22.40
CA GLU A 521 -15.15 -14.40 -22.43
C GLU A 521 -14.29 -13.88 -23.60
N GLU A 522 -13.11 -14.48 -23.83
CA GLU A 522 -12.21 -14.12 -24.93
C GLU A 522 -12.82 -14.40 -26.31
N LEU A 523 -13.57 -15.48 -26.46
CA LEU A 523 -14.30 -15.80 -27.70
C LEU A 523 -15.31 -14.69 -28.02
N MET A 524 -16.08 -14.25 -27.02
CA MET A 524 -17.07 -13.17 -27.15
C MET A 524 -16.40 -11.82 -27.46
N MET A 525 -15.19 -11.57 -26.95
CA MET A 525 -14.43 -10.34 -27.22
C MET A 525 -13.74 -10.33 -28.59
N LYS A 526 -13.24 -11.48 -29.09
CA LYS A 526 -12.69 -11.58 -30.47
C LYS A 526 -13.73 -11.25 -31.54
N MET A 527 -15.01 -11.28 -31.19
CA MET A 527 -16.12 -10.87 -32.04
C MET A 527 -16.43 -9.36 -32.01
N GLY A 528 -15.69 -8.52 -31.26
CA GLY A 528 -16.02 -7.08 -31.19
C GLY A 528 -15.05 -6.09 -30.52
N MET A 529 -13.97 -6.50 -29.85
CA MET A 529 -12.99 -5.56 -29.28
C MET A 529 -11.74 -5.41 -30.16
N PRO A 530 -11.28 -4.18 -30.43
CA PRO A 530 -9.96 -3.98 -31.01
C PRO A 530 -8.86 -4.31 -29.99
N ASP A 531 -8.00 -5.27 -30.33
CA ASP A 531 -6.76 -5.55 -29.60
C ASP A 531 -5.79 -4.37 -29.75
N ILE A 532 -5.73 -3.50 -28.73
CA ILE A 532 -4.87 -2.32 -28.66
C ILE A 532 -3.38 -2.69 -28.84
N ASP A 533 -3.02 -3.97 -28.62
CA ASP A 533 -1.66 -4.50 -28.71
C ASP A 533 -1.18 -4.71 -30.16
N THR A 534 -2.08 -4.82 -31.15
CA THR A 534 -1.70 -5.13 -32.53
C THR A 534 -0.91 -4.01 -33.22
N ARG A 535 -1.16 -2.74 -32.84
CA ARG A 535 -0.41 -1.59 -33.37
C ARG A 535 1.00 -1.51 -32.80
N GLU A 536 1.19 -1.85 -31.51
CA GLU A 536 2.52 -1.89 -30.89
C GLU A 536 3.31 -3.12 -31.32
N LYS A 537 2.69 -4.31 -31.46
CA LYS A 537 3.36 -5.51 -32.01
C LYS A 537 3.91 -5.29 -33.41
N LYS A 538 3.19 -4.57 -34.29
CA LYS A 538 3.70 -4.21 -35.64
C LYS A 538 4.89 -3.23 -35.59
N ARG A 539 4.99 -2.36 -34.59
CA ARG A 539 6.14 -1.45 -34.40
C ARG A 539 7.32 -2.13 -33.70
N ALA A 540 7.06 -2.98 -32.71
CA ALA A 540 8.08 -3.74 -31.97
C ALA A 540 8.72 -4.83 -32.84
N ALA A 541 7.95 -5.48 -33.73
CA ALA A 541 8.50 -6.44 -34.70
C ALA A 541 9.48 -5.81 -35.71
N MET A 542 9.51 -4.48 -35.84
CA MET A 542 10.46 -3.75 -36.67
C MET A 542 11.68 -3.20 -35.90
N SER A 543 11.77 -3.44 -34.59
CA SER A 543 12.89 -3.01 -33.75
C SER A 543 13.16 -4.06 -32.66
N VAL A 544 13.85 -5.14 -33.02
CA VAL A 544 14.29 -6.16 -32.07
C VAL A 544 15.81 -6.21 -32.02
N LYS A 545 16.38 -5.68 -30.94
CA LYS A 545 17.30 -6.47 -30.12
C LYS A 545 16.62 -6.69 -28.76
N PRO A 546 16.54 -7.94 -28.25
CA PRO A 546 15.98 -8.20 -26.93
C PRO A 546 16.87 -7.54 -25.86
N PRO A 547 16.32 -7.12 -24.71
CA PRO A 547 17.13 -6.63 -23.60
C PRO A 547 18.11 -7.72 -23.16
N SER A 548 19.39 -7.42 -23.31
CA SER A 548 20.48 -8.36 -23.10
C SER A 548 20.71 -8.68 -21.62
N VAL A 549 21.39 -9.81 -21.39
CA VAL A 549 22.00 -10.34 -20.16
C VAL A 549 22.65 -9.29 -19.23
N MET A 550 22.96 -8.07 -19.70
CA MET A 550 23.44 -6.95 -18.87
C MET A 550 22.45 -6.48 -17.79
N LEU A 551 21.12 -6.61 -17.99
CA LEU A 551 20.15 -6.18 -16.96
C LEU A 551 20.27 -7.05 -15.69
N ASN A 552 20.46 -8.37 -15.86
CA ASN A 552 20.66 -9.31 -14.76
C ASN A 552 22.01 -9.12 -14.05
N LEU A 553 23.05 -8.65 -14.74
CA LEU A 553 24.35 -8.39 -14.12
C LEU A 553 24.37 -7.08 -13.31
N ARG A 554 23.65 -6.06 -13.79
CA ARG A 554 23.50 -4.80 -13.06
C ARG A 554 22.66 -4.98 -11.80
N GLN A 555 21.56 -5.72 -11.91
CA GLN A 555 20.70 -6.04 -10.78
C GLN A 555 21.45 -6.89 -9.74
N ARG A 556 22.19 -7.94 -10.15
CA ARG A 556 23.06 -8.70 -9.24
C ARG A 556 24.13 -7.86 -8.54
N LYS A 557 24.67 -6.83 -9.20
CA LYS A 557 25.64 -5.92 -8.60
C LYS A 557 24.99 -4.97 -7.58
N GLU A 558 23.82 -4.42 -7.93
CA GLU A 558 23.00 -3.60 -7.04
C GLU A 558 22.46 -4.41 -5.84
N ASP A 559 22.18 -5.70 -6.03
CA ASP A 559 21.76 -6.64 -4.98
C ASP A 559 22.92 -6.99 -4.03
N GLY A 560 24.14 -7.17 -4.55
CA GLY A 560 25.34 -7.40 -3.74
C GLY A 560 25.81 -6.17 -2.95
N GLU A 561 25.67 -4.97 -3.52
CA GLU A 561 25.91 -3.71 -2.79
C GLU A 561 24.85 -3.48 -1.70
N ARG A 562 23.59 -3.82 -1.98
CA ARG A 562 22.50 -3.81 -0.99
C ARG A 562 22.71 -4.83 0.13
N GLU A 563 23.15 -6.05 -0.16
CA GLU A 563 23.47 -7.06 0.86
C GLU A 563 24.54 -6.57 1.85
N LYS A 564 25.57 -5.88 1.36
CA LYS A 564 26.59 -5.28 2.23
C LYS A 564 26.00 -4.18 3.12
N GLN A 565 25.12 -3.34 2.56
CA GLN A 565 24.44 -2.27 3.30
C GLN A 565 23.45 -2.85 4.33
N TYR A 566 22.79 -3.97 4.06
CA TYR A 566 21.91 -4.67 5.01
C TYR A 566 22.68 -5.19 6.22
N ARG A 567 23.84 -5.83 6.02
CA ARG A 567 24.69 -6.30 7.13
C ARG A 567 25.23 -5.17 8.01
N GLU A 568 25.40 -3.98 7.44
CA GLU A 568 25.77 -2.78 8.20
C GLU A 568 24.58 -2.23 8.99
N HIS A 569 23.37 -2.21 8.40
CA HIS A 569 22.17 -1.68 9.05
C HIS A 569 21.58 -2.59 10.14
N GLU A 570 21.64 -3.92 9.99
CA GLU A 570 21.13 -4.89 10.98
C GLU A 570 21.85 -4.82 12.33
N ARG A 571 23.10 -4.33 12.36
CA ARG A 571 23.89 -4.18 13.60
C ARG A 571 23.34 -3.12 14.55
N ASP A 572 22.62 -2.13 14.01
CA ASP A 572 22.23 -0.92 14.76
C ASP A 572 20.76 -0.91 15.20
N ILE A 573 19.97 -1.96 14.89
CA ILE A 573 18.53 -2.00 15.16
C ILE A 573 18.20 -2.96 16.32
N PRO A 574 17.72 -2.45 17.48
CA PRO A 574 17.22 -3.29 18.56
C PRO A 574 16.03 -4.15 18.09
N GLY A 575 16.09 -5.47 18.31
CA GLY A 575 14.99 -6.40 17.98
C GLY A 575 15.08 -7.09 16.61
N CYS A 576 16.17 -6.93 15.85
CA CYS A 576 16.40 -7.73 14.65
C CYS A 576 16.45 -9.24 14.99
N PRO A 577 15.67 -10.12 14.34
CA PRO A 577 15.69 -11.57 14.61
C PRO A 577 17.04 -12.26 14.34
N GLY A 578 18.01 -11.56 13.75
CA GLY A 578 19.31 -12.08 13.31
C GLY A 578 20.51 -11.48 14.02
N ARG A 579 20.46 -11.23 15.34
CA ARG A 579 21.65 -10.82 16.11
C ARG A 579 22.62 -11.99 16.25
N TRP A 580 23.35 -12.32 15.19
CA TRP A 580 24.42 -13.31 15.22
C TRP A 580 25.60 -12.72 15.99
N ALA A 581 26.03 -13.41 17.06
CA ALA A 581 27.27 -13.08 17.76
C ALA A 581 28.44 -13.11 16.77
N THR A 582 29.30 -12.09 16.83
CA THR A 582 30.50 -11.98 16.00
C THR A 582 31.69 -12.64 16.69
N GLU A 583 32.75 -13.01 15.95
CA GLU A 583 34.01 -13.49 16.55
C GLU A 583 34.60 -12.50 17.58
N SER A 584 34.30 -11.20 17.48
CA SER A 584 34.68 -10.21 18.50
C SER A 584 33.91 -10.32 19.82
N ASP A 585 32.76 -10.99 19.85
CA ASP A 585 32.01 -11.28 21.07
C ASP A 585 32.57 -12.52 21.81
N VAL A 586 33.40 -13.32 21.14
CA VAL A 586 34.12 -14.48 21.73
C VAL A 586 35.39 -14.02 22.46
N ASP A 587 35.98 -12.88 22.07
CA ASP A 587 37.18 -12.32 22.71
C ASP A 587 36.87 -11.41 23.92
N SER A 588 35.60 -11.08 24.18
CA SER A 588 35.19 -10.25 25.31
C SER A 588 34.46 -11.08 26.37
N GLY A 589 35.19 -12.03 26.99
CA GLY A 589 34.72 -13.01 27.98
C GLY A 589 33.61 -12.56 28.95
N ASN A 590 32.37 -12.59 28.49
CA ASN A 590 31.18 -12.30 29.29
C ASN A 590 30.20 -13.47 29.16
N GLU A 591 30.60 -14.60 29.72
CA GLU A 591 29.74 -15.76 29.94
C GLU A 591 28.67 -15.45 31.01
N LYS A 592 27.42 -15.26 30.59
CA LYS A 592 26.18 -15.67 31.27
C LYS A 592 25.09 -15.74 30.19
N GLY A 593 24.48 -16.85 29.78
CA GLY A 593 24.36 -18.20 30.30
C GLY A 593 22.95 -18.68 29.89
N TYR A 594 22.84 -19.41 28.79
CA TYR A 594 21.66 -20.21 28.46
C TYR A 594 22.10 -21.67 28.59
N VAL A 595 21.55 -22.37 29.58
CA VAL A 595 21.77 -23.80 29.80
C VAL A 595 20.54 -24.52 29.27
N ASP A 596 20.76 -25.37 28.26
CA ASP A 596 19.82 -26.41 27.82
C ASP A 596 19.62 -27.47 28.91
N GLY A 597 18.41 -28.03 28.99
CA GLY A 597 18.20 -29.26 29.77
C GLY A 597 16.72 -29.67 29.90
N GLU A 598 16.25 -30.50 28.96
CA GLU A 598 15.26 -31.53 29.26
C GLU A 598 16.00 -32.75 29.84
N ASP A 599 15.68 -33.17 31.07
CA ASP A 599 15.09 -34.50 31.37
C ASP A 599 15.19 -34.91 32.86
N SER A 600 14.00 -35.19 33.41
CA SER A 600 13.68 -36.25 34.40
C SER A 600 14.24 -36.25 35.84
N ALA A 601 13.30 -36.58 36.74
CA ALA A 601 13.43 -37.26 38.04
C ALA A 601 13.61 -36.43 39.34
N SER A 602 12.52 -36.48 40.14
CA SER A 602 12.44 -36.57 41.60
C SER A 602 13.15 -35.52 42.47
N CYS A 603 12.37 -34.69 43.18
CA CYS A 603 12.15 -34.85 44.63
C CYS A 603 11.30 -33.72 45.21
N SER A 604 10.41 -34.14 46.09
CA SER A 604 9.61 -33.39 47.07
C SER A 604 10.28 -32.16 47.72
N GLY A 605 9.47 -31.13 48.03
CA GLY A 605 9.74 -30.29 49.20
C GLY A 605 9.23 -28.85 49.18
N ARG A 606 7.99 -28.66 49.65
CA ARG A 606 7.44 -27.56 50.48
C ARG A 606 7.87 -26.08 50.30
N SER A 607 6.81 -25.27 50.42
CA SER A 607 6.65 -23.98 51.11
C SER A 607 6.91 -22.66 50.35
N SER A 608 5.80 -22.02 49.96
CA SER A 608 5.52 -20.56 50.06
C SER A 608 5.83 -20.02 51.48
N PRO A 609 5.87 -18.69 51.77
CA PRO A 609 5.21 -17.57 51.07
C PRO A 609 5.95 -16.19 51.06
N THR A 610 5.22 -15.16 50.58
CA THR A 610 5.28 -13.72 50.97
C THR A 610 6.47 -12.89 50.45
N MET A 611 6.39 -11.59 50.15
CA MET A 611 5.35 -10.57 49.88
C MET A 611 6.10 -9.30 49.41
N LEU A 612 5.43 -8.45 48.61
CA LEU A 612 5.55 -6.97 48.53
C LEU A 612 6.91 -6.31 48.22
N SER A 613 6.98 -5.63 47.07
CA SER A 613 6.74 -4.16 46.97
C SER A 613 6.58 -3.74 45.52
#